data_AF-A0A1C6XVX1-F1
#
_entry.id   AF-A0A1C6XVX1-F1
#
_cell.length_a   1.000
_cell.length_b   1.000
_cell.length_c   1.000
_cell.angle_alpha   90.00
_cell.angle_beta   90.00
_cell.angle_gamma   90.00
#
_symmetry.space_group_name_H-M   'P 1'
#
loop_
_entity.id
_entity.type
_entity.pdbx_description
1 polymer ?
#
loop_
_entity_poly.entity_id
_entity_poly.type
_entity_poly.pdbx_seq_one_letter_code
_entity_poly.pdbx_strand_id
1 'polypeptide(L)'
;MARNVEKGRSMLNQWLKAKELNDKKTFFKIPKNVNEVDDLESAVSYRKSIVKEICSKIKEIQNLSLGDQHVRELNDQINKLISIKNRWEIRIIELGGPDYQSESNALINAHGSELKGNNNYKYFGAAKNLKGVKELLFKENDDRKKLLLKRKKEKRNLDKIVNIHYFGYCDEENEILLNEELKIQKKLEKTDLEIIKKINY
;
A
#
# COMPACT_ATOMS: atom_id res chain seq x y z
N MET A 1 -41.43 -28.98 -27.92
CA MET A 1 -40.99 -28.02 -26.87
C MET A 1 -39.97 -27.07 -27.48
N ALA A 2 -40.26 -25.77 -27.54
CA ALA A 2 -39.33 -24.76 -28.07
C ALA A 2 -38.03 -24.69 -27.25
N ARG A 3 -36.90 -24.36 -27.90
CA ARG A 3 -35.59 -24.24 -27.22
C ARG A 3 -35.64 -23.11 -26.18
N ASN A 4 -34.82 -23.21 -25.13
CA ASN A 4 -34.77 -22.23 -24.03
C ASN A 4 -34.56 -20.79 -24.53
N VAL A 5 -33.82 -20.63 -25.62
CA VAL A 5 -33.56 -19.33 -26.28
C VAL A 5 -34.83 -18.70 -26.85
N GLU A 6 -35.73 -19.49 -27.44
CA GLU A 6 -37.00 -19.03 -28.01
C GLU A 6 -38.01 -18.71 -26.90
N LYS A 7 -38.09 -19.56 -25.88
CA LYS A 7 -38.89 -19.28 -24.68
C LYS A 7 -38.43 -17.99 -24.01
N GLY A 8 -37.12 -17.77 -23.90
CA GLY A 8 -36.54 -16.53 -23.35
C GLY A 8 -36.78 -15.27 -24.19
N ARG A 9 -37.14 -15.43 -25.47
CA ARG A 9 -37.50 -14.34 -26.41
C ARG A 9 -39.00 -14.10 -26.53
N SER A 10 -39.85 -14.90 -25.88
CA SER A 10 -41.30 -14.70 -25.87
C SER A 10 -41.65 -13.30 -25.35
N MET A 11 -42.71 -12.69 -25.91
CA MET A 11 -43.20 -11.36 -25.51
C MET A 11 -43.42 -11.23 -24.00
N LEU A 12 -43.96 -12.27 -23.36
CA LEU A 12 -44.17 -12.29 -21.91
C LEU A 12 -42.85 -12.14 -21.16
N ASN A 13 -41.81 -12.88 -21.57
CA ASN A 13 -40.50 -12.84 -20.93
C ASN A 13 -39.75 -11.54 -21.24
N GLN A 14 -39.95 -10.95 -22.41
CA GLN A 14 -39.45 -9.61 -22.72
C GLN A 14 -40.16 -8.55 -21.86
N TRP A 15 -41.48 -8.66 -21.66
CA TRP A 15 -42.25 -7.74 -20.82
C TRP A 15 -41.90 -7.87 -19.33
N LEU A 16 -41.76 -9.10 -18.81
CA LEU A 16 -41.28 -9.34 -17.45
C LEU A 16 -39.88 -8.77 -17.24
N LYS A 17 -38.96 -8.98 -18.20
CA LYS A 17 -37.63 -8.35 -18.17
C LYS A 17 -37.70 -6.82 -18.22
N ALA A 18 -38.56 -6.24 -19.06
CA ALA A 18 -38.73 -4.79 -19.16
C ALA A 18 -39.30 -4.20 -17.86
N LYS A 19 -40.19 -4.92 -17.18
CA LYS A 19 -40.72 -4.55 -15.85
C LYS A 19 -39.62 -4.60 -14.78
N GLU A 20 -38.86 -5.69 -14.71
CA GLU A 20 -37.70 -5.79 -13.80
C GLU A 20 -36.63 -4.74 -14.08
N LEU A 21 -36.38 -4.41 -15.35
CA LEU A 21 -35.43 -3.37 -15.74
C LEU A 21 -35.89 -1.99 -15.26
N ASN A 22 -37.20 -1.75 -15.19
CA ASN A 22 -37.78 -0.53 -14.66
C ASN A 22 -37.52 -0.38 -13.15
N ASP A 23 -37.61 -1.48 -12.39
CA ASP A 23 -37.30 -1.52 -10.96
C ASP A 23 -35.77 -1.43 -10.71
N LYS A 24 -34.96 -1.91 -11.67
CA LYS A 24 -33.48 -1.85 -11.64
C LYS A 24 -32.90 -0.58 -12.28
N LYS A 25 -33.69 0.48 -12.50
CA LYS A 25 -33.22 1.80 -12.99
C LYS A 25 -32.26 2.56 -12.04
N THR A 26 -31.59 1.87 -11.13
CA THR A 26 -30.43 2.39 -10.38
C THR A 26 -29.18 2.54 -11.25
N PHE A 27 -29.20 2.06 -12.50
CA PHE A 27 -28.15 2.29 -13.50
C PHE A 27 -28.14 3.73 -14.08
N PHE A 28 -29.00 4.63 -13.59
CA PHE A 28 -28.95 6.04 -14.00
C PHE A 28 -27.62 6.66 -13.58
N LYS A 29 -26.72 6.73 -14.57
CA LYS A 29 -25.53 7.58 -14.73
C LYS A 29 -24.94 8.03 -13.41
N ILE A 30 -23.84 7.37 -13.00
CA ILE A 30 -22.90 7.94 -12.04
C ILE A 30 -22.73 9.42 -12.43
N PRO A 31 -23.15 10.37 -11.58
CA PRO A 31 -23.11 11.77 -11.94
C PRO A 31 -21.65 12.16 -12.18
N LYS A 32 -21.41 13.01 -13.18
CA LYS A 32 -20.05 13.43 -13.54
C LYS A 32 -19.38 14.19 -12.40
N ASN A 33 -20.18 14.90 -11.62
CA ASN A 33 -19.76 15.65 -10.45
C ASN A 33 -20.20 14.92 -9.19
N VAL A 34 -19.24 14.70 -8.29
CA VAL A 34 -19.48 13.99 -7.02
C VAL A 34 -20.22 14.88 -6.01
N ASN A 35 -20.02 16.20 -6.10
CA ASN A 35 -20.55 17.18 -5.13
C ASN A 35 -22.05 17.45 -5.29
N GLU A 36 -22.69 16.99 -6.37
CA GLU A 36 -24.13 17.16 -6.59
C GLU A 36 -24.97 16.14 -5.80
N VAL A 37 -24.32 15.11 -5.23
CA VAL A 37 -25.01 14.06 -4.46
C VAL A 37 -24.80 14.28 -2.97
N ASP A 38 -25.91 14.53 -2.28
CA ASP A 38 -25.98 14.70 -0.83
C ASP A 38 -26.51 13.45 -0.10
N ASP A 39 -26.98 12.44 -0.85
CA ASP A 39 -27.50 11.20 -0.29
C ASP A 39 -26.40 10.15 -0.08
N LEU A 40 -26.31 9.61 1.14
CA LEU A 40 -25.33 8.62 1.55
C LEU A 40 -25.55 7.27 0.83
N GLU A 41 -26.79 6.81 0.74
CA GLU A 41 -27.12 5.48 0.19
C GLU A 41 -26.81 5.42 -1.31
N SER A 42 -27.15 6.51 -2.01
CA SER A 42 -26.79 6.72 -3.42
C SER A 42 -25.27 6.73 -3.62
N ALA A 43 -24.51 7.48 -2.79
CA ALA A 43 -23.05 7.54 -2.89
C ALA A 43 -22.38 6.17 -2.70
N VAL A 44 -22.84 5.39 -1.72
CA VAL A 44 -22.36 4.02 -1.48
C VAL A 44 -22.70 3.10 -2.66
N SER A 45 -23.89 3.25 -3.24
CA SER A 45 -24.33 2.50 -4.42
C SER A 45 -23.47 2.80 -5.66
N TYR A 46 -23.12 4.07 -5.90
CA TYR A 46 -22.20 4.45 -6.97
C TYR A 46 -20.80 3.87 -6.75
N ARG A 47 -20.27 3.91 -5.52
CA ARG A 47 -18.99 3.27 -5.18
C ARG A 47 -19.01 1.79 -5.53
N LYS A 48 -20.06 1.06 -5.11
CA LYS A 48 -20.22 -0.38 -5.41
C LYS A 48 -20.22 -0.65 -6.91
N SER A 49 -20.91 0.17 -7.70
CA SER A 49 -20.94 0.05 -9.16
C SER A 49 -19.57 0.27 -9.79
N ILE A 50 -18.83 1.31 -9.36
CA ILE A 50 -17.48 1.58 -9.85
C ILE A 50 -16.52 0.42 -9.52
N VAL A 51 -16.60 -0.13 -8.30
CA VAL A 51 -15.77 -1.28 -7.89
C VAL A 51 -16.07 -2.51 -8.76
N LYS A 52 -17.34 -2.77 -9.08
CA LYS A 52 -17.71 -3.86 -10.00
C LYS A 52 -17.12 -3.66 -11.40
N GLU A 53 -17.15 -2.44 -11.93
CA GLU A 53 -16.53 -2.12 -13.22
C GLU A 53 -15.01 -2.31 -13.19
N ILE A 54 -14.33 -1.87 -12.13
CA ILE A 54 -12.90 -2.10 -11.92
C ILE A 54 -12.60 -3.60 -11.94
N CYS A 55 -13.35 -4.41 -11.19
CA CYS A 55 -13.16 -5.86 -11.16
C CYS A 55 -13.38 -6.50 -12.55
N SER A 56 -14.37 -6.04 -13.32
CA SER A 56 -14.62 -6.55 -14.68
C SER A 56 -13.43 -6.25 -15.61
N LYS A 57 -12.89 -5.03 -15.56
CA LYS A 57 -11.74 -4.63 -16.38
C LYS A 57 -10.45 -5.32 -15.95
N ILE A 58 -10.25 -5.56 -14.65
CA ILE A 58 -9.10 -6.34 -14.17
C ILE A 58 -9.16 -7.77 -14.71
N LYS A 59 -10.35 -8.41 -14.74
CA LYS A 59 -10.52 -9.73 -15.35
C LYS A 59 -10.21 -9.71 -16.85
N GLU A 60 -10.62 -8.65 -17.54
CA GLU A 60 -10.33 -8.48 -18.97
C GLU A 60 -8.82 -8.34 -19.24
N ILE A 61 -8.10 -7.55 -18.44
CA ILE A 61 -6.63 -7.40 -18.54
C ILE A 61 -5.89 -8.71 -18.25
N GLN A 62 -6.45 -9.61 -17.46
CA GLN A 62 -5.81 -10.91 -17.18
C GLN A 62 -5.81 -11.84 -18.40
N ASN A 63 -6.61 -11.57 -19.42
CA ASN A 63 -6.60 -12.34 -20.66
C ASN A 63 -5.33 -12.04 -21.47
N LEU A 64 -4.42 -13.01 -21.59
CA LEU A 64 -3.12 -12.84 -22.26
C LEU A 64 -3.21 -12.64 -23.78
N SER A 65 -4.39 -12.85 -24.38
CA SER A 65 -4.61 -12.76 -25.83
C SER A 65 -4.91 -11.34 -26.32
N LEU A 66 -4.93 -10.35 -25.43
CA LEU A 66 -5.17 -8.95 -25.79
C LEU A 66 -3.89 -8.28 -26.30
N GLY A 67 -4.03 -7.47 -27.34
CA GLY A 67 -2.90 -6.69 -27.88
C GLY A 67 -2.42 -5.62 -26.88
N ASP A 68 -1.12 -5.33 -26.90
CA ASP A 68 -0.46 -4.38 -25.99
C ASP A 68 -1.14 -3.01 -25.92
N GLN A 69 -1.62 -2.49 -27.06
CA GLN A 69 -2.30 -1.20 -27.10
C GLN A 69 -3.61 -1.20 -26.32
N HIS A 70 -4.40 -2.26 -26.47
CA HIS A 70 -5.67 -2.38 -25.75
C HIS A 70 -5.45 -2.60 -24.25
N VAL A 71 -4.39 -3.31 -23.86
CA VAL A 71 -3.98 -3.43 -22.45
C VAL A 71 -3.65 -2.07 -21.84
N ARG A 72 -3.00 -1.16 -22.60
CA ARG A 72 -2.74 0.23 -22.14
C ARG A 72 -4.03 1.00 -21.93
N GLU A 73 -4.95 0.95 -22.89
CA GLU A 73 -6.25 1.62 -22.80
C GLU A 73 -7.06 1.12 -21.61
N LEU A 74 -7.11 -0.19 -21.38
CA LEU A 74 -7.78 -0.78 -20.22
C LEU A 74 -7.13 -0.33 -18.91
N ASN A 75 -5.79 -0.25 -18.87
CA ASN A 75 -5.08 0.23 -17.69
C ASN A 75 -5.39 1.72 -17.40
N ASP A 76 -5.44 2.57 -18.42
CA ASP A 76 -5.86 3.97 -18.30
C ASP A 76 -7.29 4.09 -17.80
N GLN A 77 -8.19 3.27 -18.33
CA GLN A 77 -9.58 3.24 -17.89
C GLN A 77 -9.71 2.81 -16.42
N ILE A 78 -8.94 1.82 -15.97
CA ILE A 78 -8.92 1.41 -14.55
C ILE A 78 -8.40 2.55 -13.67
N ASN A 79 -7.31 3.21 -14.05
CA ASN A 79 -6.76 4.33 -13.28
C ASN A 79 -7.75 5.53 -13.20
N LYS A 80 -8.51 5.78 -14.27
CA LYS A 80 -9.61 6.76 -14.27
C LYS A 80 -10.71 6.35 -13.29
N LEU A 81 -11.14 5.08 -13.29
CA LEU A 81 -12.15 4.57 -12.36
C LEU A 81 -11.68 4.62 -10.91
N ILE A 82 -10.42 4.31 -10.62
CA ILE A 82 -9.83 4.43 -9.28
C ILE A 82 -9.85 5.88 -8.80
N SER A 83 -9.51 6.83 -9.69
CA SER A 83 -9.56 8.26 -9.34
C SER A 83 -10.98 8.72 -9.00
N ILE A 84 -11.97 8.26 -9.77
CA ILE A 84 -13.39 8.56 -9.51
C ILE A 84 -13.83 7.89 -8.20
N LYS A 85 -13.44 6.63 -7.97
CA LYS A 85 -13.70 5.88 -6.72
C LYS A 85 -13.16 6.63 -5.50
N ASN A 86 -11.93 7.14 -5.56
CA ASN A 86 -11.33 7.92 -4.46
C ASN A 86 -12.14 9.20 -4.17
N ARG A 87 -12.63 9.89 -5.21
CA ARG A 87 -13.49 11.08 -5.02
C ARG A 87 -14.80 10.71 -4.32
N TRP A 88 -15.43 9.61 -4.72
CA TRP A 88 -16.63 9.11 -4.05
C TRP A 88 -16.37 8.69 -2.60
N GLU A 89 -15.22 8.09 -2.29
CA GLU A 89 -14.85 7.75 -0.91
C GLU A 89 -14.67 9.00 -0.05
N ILE A 90 -14.00 10.04 -0.55
CA ILE A 90 -13.88 11.33 0.15
C ILE A 90 -15.27 11.92 0.40
N ARG A 91 -16.17 11.89 -0.59
CA ARG A 91 -17.52 12.40 -0.44
C ARG A 91 -18.33 11.63 0.61
N ILE A 92 -18.19 10.31 0.66
CA ILE A 92 -18.84 9.49 1.69
C ILE A 92 -18.38 9.91 3.09
N ILE A 93 -17.09 10.21 3.25
CA ILE A 93 -16.52 10.70 4.53
C ILE A 93 -17.07 12.09 4.87
N GLU A 94 -17.15 13.01 3.90
CA GLU A 94 -17.75 14.34 4.09
C GLU A 94 -19.22 14.28 4.52
N LEU A 95 -19.97 13.30 4.01
CA LEU A 95 -21.37 13.05 4.39
C LEU A 95 -21.50 12.32 5.74
N GLY A 96 -20.39 12.04 6.45
CA GLY A 96 -20.39 11.36 7.74
C GLY A 96 -20.49 9.84 7.66
N GLY A 97 -20.16 9.25 6.51
CA GLY A 97 -20.15 7.81 6.27
C GLY A 97 -18.86 7.11 6.73
N PRO A 98 -18.82 5.77 6.60
CA PRO A 98 -17.67 4.96 6.99
C PRO A 98 -16.46 5.08 6.04
N ASP A 99 -15.26 4.96 6.60
CA ASP A 99 -13.99 5.04 5.87
C ASP A 99 -13.69 3.77 5.06
N TYR A 100 -13.96 3.80 3.75
CA TYR A 100 -13.64 2.70 2.84
C TYR A 100 -12.20 2.74 2.27
N GLN A 101 -11.47 3.82 2.52
CA GLN A 101 -10.19 4.08 1.87
C GLN A 101 -9.12 3.05 2.24
N SER A 102 -9.11 2.56 3.49
CA SER A 102 -8.12 1.59 3.97
C SER A 102 -8.25 0.23 3.27
N GLU A 103 -9.45 -0.36 3.31
CA GLU A 103 -9.74 -1.64 2.65
C GLU A 103 -9.54 -1.56 1.13
N SER A 104 -10.03 -0.48 0.52
CA SER A 104 -9.93 -0.31 -0.93
C SER A 104 -8.49 -0.17 -1.40
N ASN A 105 -7.65 0.58 -0.68
CA ASN A 105 -6.25 0.71 -1.02
C ASN A 105 -5.50 -0.61 -0.87
N ALA A 106 -5.82 -1.42 0.14
CA ALA A 106 -5.22 -2.74 0.30
C ALA A 106 -5.52 -3.66 -0.90
N LEU A 107 -6.78 -3.70 -1.36
CA LEU A 107 -7.17 -4.48 -2.54
C LEU A 107 -6.46 -4.01 -3.82
N ILE A 108 -6.42 -2.70 -4.04
CA ILE A 108 -5.79 -2.11 -5.23
C ILE A 108 -4.28 -2.38 -5.21
N ASN A 109 -3.63 -2.28 -4.06
CA ASN A 109 -2.19 -2.53 -3.91
C ASN A 109 -1.83 -4.01 -4.07
N ALA A 110 -2.75 -4.93 -3.77
CA ALA A 110 -2.53 -6.36 -4.00
C ALA A 110 -2.45 -6.69 -5.50
N HIS A 111 -3.28 -6.03 -6.33
CA HIS A 111 -3.34 -6.31 -7.77
C HIS A 111 -2.45 -5.37 -8.61
N GLY A 112 -2.31 -4.12 -8.20
CA GLY A 112 -1.52 -3.10 -8.87
C GLY A 112 -0.03 -3.18 -8.54
N SER A 113 0.81 -2.76 -9.46
CA SER A 113 2.19 -2.37 -9.15
C SER A 113 2.32 -0.89 -9.48
N GLU A 114 2.85 -0.13 -8.53
CA GLU A 114 3.20 1.27 -8.72
C GLU A 114 4.65 1.36 -9.20
N LEU A 115 4.93 2.37 -10.02
CA LEU A 115 6.29 2.81 -10.32
C LEU A 115 6.65 3.94 -9.36
N LYS A 116 7.86 3.90 -8.80
CA LYS A 116 8.38 4.97 -7.93
C LYS A 116 8.41 6.31 -8.67
N GLY A 117 7.75 7.32 -8.10
CA GLY A 117 7.73 8.70 -8.61
C GLY A 117 6.43 9.11 -9.30
N ASN A 118 5.53 8.16 -9.59
CA ASN A 118 4.19 8.45 -10.13
C ASN A 118 3.13 7.80 -9.23
N ASN A 119 2.96 8.35 -8.02
CA ASN A 119 2.17 7.75 -6.94
C ASN A 119 0.70 7.47 -7.27
N ASN A 120 0.17 8.02 -8.37
CA ASN A 120 -1.25 7.93 -8.71
C ASN A 120 -1.56 7.04 -9.92
N TYR A 121 -0.55 6.49 -10.60
CA TYR A 121 -0.76 5.65 -11.79
C TYR A 121 -0.26 4.22 -11.54
N LYS A 122 -1.17 3.25 -11.66
CA LYS A 122 -0.89 1.84 -11.35
C LYS A 122 -0.95 0.99 -12.61
N TYR A 123 -0.15 -0.07 -12.64
CA TYR A 123 -0.19 -1.08 -13.70
C TYR A 123 -0.77 -2.37 -13.15
N PHE A 124 -1.81 -2.90 -13.81
CA PHE A 124 -2.52 -4.11 -13.39
C PHE A 124 -2.23 -5.29 -14.33
N GLY A 125 -2.16 -6.51 -13.78
CA GLY A 125 -2.10 -7.75 -14.58
C GLY A 125 -1.11 -7.73 -15.75
N ALA A 126 -1.59 -8.01 -16.96
CA ALA A 126 -0.80 -8.02 -18.19
C ALA A 126 -0.14 -6.67 -18.52
N ALA A 127 -0.67 -5.54 -18.02
CA ALA A 127 -0.06 -4.23 -18.22
C ALA A 127 1.33 -4.12 -17.58
N LYS A 128 1.64 -4.96 -16.58
CA LYS A 128 2.99 -5.05 -15.98
C LYS A 128 4.01 -5.68 -16.95
N ASN A 129 3.55 -6.46 -17.93
CA ASN A 129 4.40 -7.19 -18.86
C ASN A 129 4.76 -6.39 -20.12
N LEU A 130 4.20 -5.19 -20.29
CA LEU A 130 4.50 -4.30 -21.41
C LEU A 130 6.00 -4.00 -21.47
N LYS A 131 6.57 -4.09 -22.68
CA LYS A 131 7.97 -3.73 -22.95
C LYS A 131 8.22 -2.28 -22.52
N GLY A 132 9.23 -2.05 -21.66
CA GLY A 132 9.49 -0.77 -20.98
C GLY A 132 8.95 -0.70 -19.54
N VAL A 133 7.66 -0.95 -19.30
CA VAL A 133 7.10 -0.96 -17.93
C VAL A 133 7.72 -2.10 -17.11
N LYS A 134 7.84 -3.26 -17.74
CA LYS A 134 8.47 -4.45 -17.16
C LYS A 134 9.89 -4.17 -16.68
N GLU A 135 10.70 -3.53 -17.51
CA GLU A 135 12.12 -3.22 -17.21
C GLU A 135 12.25 -2.24 -16.04
N LEU A 136 11.41 -1.19 -16.01
CA LEU A 136 11.38 -0.23 -14.91
C LEU A 136 10.97 -0.90 -13.59
N LEU A 137 9.93 -1.74 -13.63
CA LEU A 137 9.48 -2.50 -12.45
C LEU A 137 10.54 -3.50 -11.96
N PHE A 138 11.28 -4.15 -12.86
CA PHE A 138 12.37 -5.04 -12.45
C PHE A 138 13.52 -4.27 -11.81
N LYS A 139 13.96 -3.18 -12.43
CA LYS A 139 15.02 -2.32 -11.88
C LYS A 139 14.65 -1.80 -10.49
N GLU A 140 13.41 -1.34 -10.32
CA GLU A 140 12.91 -0.89 -9.02
C GLU A 140 12.88 -2.02 -7.99
N ASN A 141 12.39 -3.20 -8.35
CA ASN A 141 12.36 -4.34 -7.44
C ASN A 141 13.77 -4.76 -7.00
N ASP A 142 14.73 -4.71 -7.90
CA ASP A 142 16.12 -4.99 -7.59
C ASP A 142 16.73 -3.91 -6.69
N ASP A 143 16.44 -2.63 -6.94
CA ASP A 143 16.91 -1.53 -6.08
C ASP A 143 16.28 -1.62 -4.67
N ARG A 144 14.99 -1.95 -4.55
CA ARG A 144 14.35 -2.21 -3.25
C ARG A 144 14.98 -3.40 -2.54
N LYS A 145 15.22 -4.51 -3.24
CA LYS A 145 15.91 -5.69 -2.67
C LYS A 145 17.31 -5.33 -2.19
N LYS A 146 18.08 -4.57 -2.97
CA LYS A 146 19.41 -4.08 -2.59
C LYS A 146 19.36 -3.20 -1.35
N LEU A 147 18.41 -2.27 -1.26
CA LEU A 147 18.22 -1.42 -0.07
C LEU A 147 17.87 -2.25 1.18
N LEU A 148 16.97 -3.22 1.06
CA LEU A 148 16.61 -4.11 2.16
C LEU A 148 17.80 -4.97 2.61
N LEU A 149 18.58 -5.49 1.66
CA LEU A 149 19.81 -6.21 1.95
C LEU A 149 20.84 -5.32 2.63
N LYS A 150 21.00 -4.07 2.19
CA LYS A 150 21.89 -3.08 2.81
C LYS A 150 21.49 -2.82 4.26
N ARG A 151 20.20 -2.53 4.53
CA ARG A 151 19.69 -2.33 5.89
C ARG A 151 19.85 -3.56 6.78
N LYS A 152 19.65 -4.77 6.23
CA LYS A 152 19.91 -6.02 6.97
C LYS A 152 21.40 -6.20 7.28
N LYS A 153 22.30 -5.86 6.36
CA LYS A 153 23.74 -5.89 6.59
C LYS A 153 24.15 -4.85 7.64
N GLU A 154 23.63 -3.63 7.55
CA GLU A 154 23.84 -2.57 8.54
C GLU A 154 23.36 -3.02 9.93
N LYS A 155 22.17 -3.61 10.05
CA LYS A 155 21.69 -4.19 11.32
C LYS A 155 22.62 -5.27 11.84
N ARG A 156 23.00 -6.25 11.01
CA ARG A 156 23.94 -7.31 11.42
C ARG A 156 25.31 -6.77 11.83
N ASN A 157 25.77 -5.69 11.20
CA ASN A 157 27.02 -5.04 11.57
C ASN A 157 26.87 -4.31 12.91
N LEU A 158 25.74 -3.64 13.14
CA LEU A 158 25.40 -3.06 14.43
C LEU A 158 25.32 -4.14 15.52
N ASP A 159 24.70 -5.28 15.27
CA ASP A 159 24.60 -6.39 16.23
C ASP A 159 25.99 -6.97 16.59
N LYS A 160 26.97 -6.90 15.68
CA LYS A 160 28.36 -7.29 15.95
C LYS A 160 29.11 -6.27 16.79
N ILE A 161 28.83 -4.98 16.59
CA ILE A 161 29.49 -3.87 17.28
C ILE A 161 28.89 -3.69 18.68
N VAL A 162 27.57 -3.75 18.78
CA VAL A 162 26.79 -3.61 20.01
C VAL A 162 26.60 -5.00 20.62
N ASN A 163 27.71 -5.57 21.09
CA ASN A 163 27.70 -6.83 21.83
C ASN A 163 27.48 -6.59 23.34
N ILE A 164 27.29 -7.64 24.13
CA ILE A 164 27.19 -7.60 25.60
C ILE A 164 28.34 -6.82 26.25
N HIS A 165 29.54 -6.90 25.66
CA HIS A 165 30.73 -6.14 26.07
C HIS A 165 30.58 -4.63 25.89
N TYR A 166 29.81 -4.16 24.90
CA TYR A 166 29.58 -2.73 24.69
C TYR A 166 28.79 -2.10 25.84
N PHE A 167 27.96 -2.89 26.52
CA PHE A 167 27.20 -2.45 27.70
C PHE A 167 27.93 -2.70 29.03
N GLY A 168 29.18 -3.18 28.98
CA GLY A 168 30.02 -3.38 30.17
C GLY A 168 29.62 -4.54 31.08
N TYR A 169 28.72 -5.43 30.64
CA TYR A 169 28.26 -6.57 31.46
C TYR A 169 29.35 -7.59 31.79
N CYS A 170 30.51 -7.54 31.12
CA CYS A 170 31.66 -8.42 31.39
C CYS A 170 32.90 -7.64 31.87
N ASP A 171 32.76 -6.37 32.23
CA ASP A 171 33.91 -5.51 32.56
C ASP A 171 34.52 -5.88 33.93
N GLU A 172 33.71 -6.41 34.86
CA GLU A 172 34.15 -6.91 36.18
C GLU A 172 35.18 -8.05 36.10
N GLU A 173 35.15 -8.85 35.04
CA GLU A 173 36.08 -9.98 34.83
C GLU A 173 37.36 -9.55 34.09
N ASN A 174 37.44 -8.29 33.64
CA ASN A 174 38.52 -7.81 32.79
C ASN A 174 39.70 -7.27 33.62
N GLU A 175 40.67 -8.14 33.91
CA GLU A 175 41.83 -7.86 34.78
C GLU A 175 42.63 -6.61 34.37
N ILE A 176 42.66 -6.26 33.09
CA ILE A 176 43.35 -5.07 32.58
C ILE A 176 42.63 -3.79 33.03
N LEU A 177 41.30 -3.77 32.90
CA LEU A 177 40.46 -2.64 33.28
C LEU A 177 40.56 -2.37 34.79
N LEU A 178 40.44 -3.43 35.59
CA LEU A 178 40.56 -3.36 37.05
C LEU A 178 41.90 -2.79 37.51
N ASN A 179 43.00 -3.18 36.85
CA ASN A 179 44.33 -2.65 37.16
C ASN A 179 44.46 -1.16 36.82
N GLU A 180 43.79 -0.67 35.78
CA GLU A 180 43.76 0.75 35.44
C GLU A 180 42.90 1.54 36.43
N GLU A 181 41.74 1.03 36.81
CA GLU A 181 40.86 1.63 37.82
C GLU A 181 41.59 1.80 39.16
N LEU A 182 42.30 0.76 39.63
CA LEU A 182 43.11 0.83 40.86
C LEU A 182 44.23 1.86 40.78
N LYS A 183 44.86 2.05 39.60
CA LYS A 183 45.88 3.09 39.41
C LYS A 183 45.27 4.49 39.47
N ILE A 184 44.09 4.68 38.86
CA ILE A 184 43.37 5.95 38.86
C ILE A 184 42.89 6.27 40.27
N GLN A 185 42.29 5.31 40.97
CA GLN A 185 41.85 5.45 42.36
C GLN A 185 43.00 5.89 43.26
N LYS A 186 44.17 5.23 43.19
CA LYS A 186 45.36 5.65 43.95
C LYS A 186 45.87 7.05 43.60
N LYS A 187 45.69 7.51 42.36
CA LYS A 187 46.02 8.90 41.99
C LYS A 187 45.04 9.88 42.61
N LEU A 188 43.74 9.59 42.54
CA LEU A 188 42.68 10.42 43.13
C LEU A 188 42.83 10.53 44.65
N GLU A 189 43.08 9.41 45.34
CA GLU A 189 43.34 9.41 46.79
C GLU A 189 44.53 10.30 47.17
N LYS A 190 45.61 10.27 46.38
CA LYS A 190 46.77 11.15 46.60
C LYS A 190 46.41 12.62 46.40
N THR A 191 45.66 12.95 45.35
CA THR A 191 45.22 14.32 45.11
C THR A 191 44.26 14.81 46.19
N ASP A 192 43.34 13.96 46.64
CA ASP A 192 42.41 14.28 47.73
C ASP A 192 43.15 14.53 49.04
N LEU A 193 44.17 13.72 49.36
CA LEU A 193 45.03 13.93 50.53
C LEU A 193 45.83 15.25 50.43
N GLU A 194 46.32 15.61 49.25
CA GLU A 194 46.98 16.91 49.03
C GLU A 194 46.02 18.08 49.21
N ILE A 195 44.78 17.95 48.73
CA ILE A 195 43.72 18.95 48.90
C ILE A 195 43.34 19.10 50.37
N ILE A 196 43.13 17.99 51.09
CA ILE A 196 42.82 18.01 52.53
C ILE A 196 43.94 18.66 53.33
N LYS A 197 45.21 18.36 53.00
CA LYS A 197 46.36 19.03 53.62
C LYS A 197 46.38 20.53 53.33
N LYS A 198 45.94 20.96 52.15
CA LYS A 198 45.83 22.38 51.78
C LYS A 198 44.68 23.11 52.46
N ILE A 199 43.62 22.41 52.87
CA ILE A 199 42.44 22.98 53.54
C ILE A 199 42.67 23.08 55.06
N ASN A 200 43.46 22.17 55.63
CA ASN A 200 43.77 22.15 57.07
C ASN A 200 44.96 23.04 57.48
N TYR A 201 45.56 23.78 56.54
CA TYR A 201 46.52 24.86 56.77
C TYR A 201 45.89 26.19 56.36
#